data_AF-A0A9P0P2Y8-F1
#
_entry.id   AF-A0A9P0P2Y8-F1
#
_cell.length_a   1.000
_cell.length_b   1.000
_cell.length_c   1.000
_cell.angle_alpha   90.00
_cell.angle_beta   90.00
_cell.angle_gamma   90.00
#
_symmetry.space_group_name_H-M   'P 1'
#
loop_
_entity.id
_entity.type
_entity.pdbx_description
1 polymer ?
#
loop_
_entity_poly.entity_id
_entity_poly.type
_entity_poly.pdbx_seq_one_letter_code
_entity_poly.pdbx_strand_id
1 'polypeptide(L)'
;MKLIVIITFIYLCSADGVFQNSSHICDTCNCHETENEFILNCVDKRFTHVLADWPHHNKSLIADFSYNNISTLEKLPTSNYSVRLMFDHCNIKSLEPGILVNVVKVELLDLSYNLLTTEKIDGIDFKGPYVKEKYFPTALKHLNLAYNLIHTLPEKLFESMPHLEDLNLAGNGFSVLDFNSQHALSSLSKLKRLNLSNNGLTELVGDAVRNLTDLEELDLSYNKLDFVPNTLDYLKKNLKVLDLSNNPIYKLNDKSFLGK
;
A
#
# COMPACT_ATOMS: atom_id res chain seq x y z
N MET A 1 22.11 -0.69 52.85
CA MET A 1 21.29 -1.45 51.89
C MET A 1 21.41 -0.74 50.55
N LYS A 2 22.31 -1.21 49.66
CA LYS A 2 22.54 -0.57 48.35
C LYS A 2 21.51 -1.11 47.37
N LEU A 3 20.71 -0.21 46.82
CA LEU A 3 19.75 -0.50 45.76
C LEU A 3 20.54 -0.85 44.50
N ILE A 4 20.58 -2.13 44.14
CA ILE A 4 21.13 -2.58 42.85
C ILE A 4 20.03 -2.36 41.83
N VAL A 5 20.15 -1.28 41.05
CA VAL A 5 19.32 -1.06 39.88
C VAL A 5 19.93 -1.89 38.75
N ILE A 6 19.30 -3.02 38.42
CA ILE A 6 19.62 -3.79 37.22
C ILE A 6 19.03 -3.00 36.04
N ILE A 7 19.86 -2.15 35.42
CA ILE A 7 19.56 -1.61 34.10
C ILE A 7 19.89 -2.72 33.12
N THR A 8 18.87 -3.46 32.69
CA THR A 8 18.99 -4.29 31.47
C THR A 8 19.19 -3.35 30.30
N PHE A 9 20.45 -3.13 29.93
CA PHE A 9 20.79 -2.80 28.55
C PHE A 9 20.25 -3.96 27.71
N ILE A 10 19.23 -3.71 26.88
CA ILE A 10 18.93 -4.60 25.77
C ILE A 10 20.20 -4.57 24.92
N TYR A 11 20.96 -5.64 25.02
CA TYR A 11 22.10 -5.90 24.16
C TYR A 11 21.64 -5.68 22.71
N LEU A 12 22.39 -4.84 22.00
CA LEU A 12 22.43 -4.90 20.54
C LEU A 12 22.56 -6.37 20.15
N CYS A 13 21.49 -6.91 19.56
CA CYS A 13 21.62 -8.12 18.80
C CYS A 13 22.51 -7.74 17.60
N SER A 14 23.76 -8.17 17.61
CA SER A 14 24.57 -8.25 16.40
C SER A 14 23.87 -9.23 15.46
N ALA A 15 22.96 -8.72 14.65
CA ALA A 15 22.36 -9.49 13.57
C ALA A 15 23.41 -9.61 12.48
N ASP A 16 24.18 -10.69 12.51
CA ASP A 16 24.75 -11.23 11.28
C ASP A 16 23.59 -11.50 10.30
N GLY A 17 23.39 -10.58 9.35
CA GLY A 17 22.73 -10.85 8.08
C GLY A 17 21.20 -10.78 7.97
N VAL A 18 20.49 -9.87 8.67
CA VAL A 18 19.03 -9.69 8.48
C VAL A 18 18.62 -8.27 8.04
N PHE A 19 19.46 -7.26 8.29
CA PHE A 19 19.17 -5.87 7.90
C PHE A 19 20.40 -5.24 7.23
N GLN A 20 20.16 -4.29 6.35
CA GLN A 20 21.22 -3.46 5.77
C GLN A 20 21.76 -2.49 6.84
N ASN A 21 23.08 -2.36 6.89
CA ASN A 21 23.72 -1.44 7.82
C ASN A 21 23.35 0.02 7.48
N SER A 22 22.80 0.74 8.45
CA SER A 22 22.40 2.14 8.33
C SER A 22 23.55 3.11 8.59
N SER A 23 24.60 2.68 9.30
CA SER A 23 25.79 3.49 9.49
C SER A 23 26.47 3.70 8.14
N HIS A 24 26.62 4.97 7.74
CA HIS A 24 27.14 5.36 6.43
C HIS A 24 26.21 5.05 5.23
N ILE A 25 24.91 4.93 5.44
CA ILE A 25 23.98 4.69 4.32
C ILE A 25 24.07 5.76 3.22
N CYS A 26 24.41 7.00 3.55
CA CYS A 26 24.63 8.09 2.59
C CYS A 26 25.95 7.99 1.79
N ASP A 27 26.83 7.03 2.12
CA ASP A 27 27.99 6.69 1.28
C ASP A 27 27.59 5.73 0.15
N THR A 28 26.47 5.00 0.32
CA THR A 28 25.93 4.03 -0.65
C THR A 28 24.75 4.60 -1.44
N CYS A 29 23.86 5.29 -0.74
CA CYS A 29 22.66 5.95 -1.25
C CYS A 29 22.87 7.46 -1.38
N ASN A 30 22.07 8.11 -2.23
CA ASN A 30 22.08 9.56 -2.33
C ASN A 30 21.14 10.16 -1.28
N CYS A 31 21.70 10.83 -0.27
CA CYS A 31 20.95 11.54 0.74
C CYS A 31 20.90 13.04 0.42
N HIS A 32 19.71 13.61 0.38
CA HIS A 32 19.50 15.03 0.16
C HIS A 32 18.49 15.58 1.16
N GLU A 33 18.71 16.81 1.63
CA GLU A 33 17.82 17.45 2.61
C GLU A 33 17.26 18.75 2.03
N THR A 34 15.93 18.89 2.02
CA THR A 34 15.21 20.12 1.67
C THR A 34 14.77 20.86 2.94
N GLU A 35 14.01 21.94 2.83
CA GLU A 35 13.45 22.64 4.02
C GLU A 35 12.61 21.71 4.92
N ASN A 36 11.82 20.82 4.33
CA ASN A 36 10.81 20.01 5.05
C ASN A 36 11.03 18.50 4.98
N GLU A 37 11.93 18.05 4.09
CA GLU A 37 12.07 16.63 3.77
C GLU A 37 13.53 16.19 3.82
N PHE A 38 13.74 14.99 4.32
CA PHE A 38 14.95 14.21 4.13
C PHE A 38 14.66 13.16 3.05
N ILE A 39 15.45 13.15 1.98
CA ILE A 39 15.31 12.26 0.85
C ILE A 39 16.45 11.26 0.90
N LEU A 40 16.10 9.99 1.07
CA LEU A 40 17.00 8.85 1.02
C LEU A 40 16.74 8.09 -0.28
N ASN A 41 17.60 8.30 -1.29
CA ASN A 41 17.50 7.59 -2.57
C ASN A 41 18.51 6.43 -2.62
N CYS A 42 17.97 5.22 -2.49
CA CYS A 42 18.67 3.95 -2.53
C CYS A 42 18.25 3.09 -3.75
N VAL A 43 17.89 3.72 -4.86
CA VAL A 43 17.50 3.01 -6.09
C VAL A 43 18.67 2.19 -6.65
N ASP A 44 18.38 0.93 -7.02
CA ASP A 44 19.33 0.01 -7.66
C ASP A 44 20.67 -0.12 -6.90
N LYS A 45 20.59 -0.36 -5.58
CA LYS A 45 21.75 -0.59 -4.70
C LYS A 45 21.97 -2.05 -4.35
N ARG A 46 21.21 -2.95 -4.99
CA ARG A 46 21.24 -4.42 -4.78
C ARG A 46 20.95 -4.82 -3.34
N PHE A 47 20.18 -4.02 -2.61
CA PHE A 47 19.76 -4.37 -1.27
C PHE A 47 18.85 -5.59 -1.30
N THR A 48 19.08 -6.49 -0.35
CA THR A 48 18.26 -7.70 -0.17
C THR A 48 17.37 -7.65 1.07
N HIS A 49 17.52 -6.60 1.88
CA HIS A 49 16.83 -6.37 3.14
C HIS A 49 16.57 -4.87 3.33
N VAL A 50 15.63 -4.52 4.20
CA VAL A 50 15.46 -3.13 4.65
C VAL A 50 16.59 -2.67 5.57
N LEU A 51 16.68 -1.36 5.84
CA LEU A 51 17.61 -0.81 6.83
C LEU A 51 17.26 -1.24 8.25
N ALA A 52 18.26 -1.36 9.11
CA ALA A 52 18.04 -1.57 10.54
C ALA A 52 17.46 -0.32 11.23
N ASP A 53 17.93 0.85 10.81
CA ASP A 53 17.51 2.15 11.35
C ASP A 53 17.48 3.22 10.24
N TRP A 54 16.61 4.21 10.39
CA TRP A 54 16.62 5.38 9.51
C TRP A 54 17.81 6.31 9.82
N PRO A 55 18.35 7.03 8.82
CA PRO A 55 19.34 8.07 9.06
C PRO A 55 18.86 9.10 10.10
N HIS A 56 19.78 9.66 10.89
CA HIS A 56 19.42 10.70 11.84
C HIS A 56 18.99 12.00 11.13
N HIS A 57 17.72 12.37 11.27
CA HIS A 57 17.15 13.65 10.82
C HIS A 57 15.92 14.03 11.67
N ASN A 58 15.37 15.23 11.47
CA ASN A 58 14.15 15.70 12.15
C ASN A 58 13.01 16.10 11.18
N LYS A 59 13.17 15.78 9.89
CA LYS A 59 12.22 16.10 8.80
C LYS A 59 11.34 14.91 8.40
N SER A 60 10.38 15.14 7.51
CA SER A 60 9.63 14.05 6.87
C SER A 60 10.58 13.25 5.98
N LEU A 61 10.45 11.92 5.96
CA LEU A 61 11.32 11.03 5.19
C LEU A 61 10.65 10.62 3.88
N ILE A 62 11.37 10.76 2.78
CA ILE A 62 11.11 10.04 1.54
C ILE A 62 12.21 9.00 1.40
N ALA A 63 11.88 7.71 1.49
CA ALA A 63 12.84 6.64 1.30
C ALA A 63 12.48 5.83 0.06
N ASP A 64 13.39 5.88 -0.91
CA ASP A 64 13.24 5.21 -2.20
C ASP A 64 14.22 4.03 -2.27
N PHE A 65 13.66 2.83 -2.23
CA PHE A 65 14.37 1.56 -2.34
C PHE A 65 14.01 0.82 -3.62
N SER A 66 13.49 1.50 -4.63
CA SER A 66 13.03 0.84 -5.84
C SER A 66 14.16 0.14 -6.60
N TYR A 67 13.82 -0.89 -7.39
CA TYR A 67 14.79 -1.67 -8.17
C TYR A 67 15.86 -2.40 -7.33
N ASN A 68 15.55 -2.73 -6.07
CA ASN A 68 16.41 -3.60 -5.26
C ASN A 68 15.95 -5.07 -5.36
N ASN A 69 16.49 -5.96 -4.53
CA ASN A 69 16.22 -7.40 -4.58
C ASN A 69 15.73 -7.94 -3.23
N ILE A 70 14.73 -7.27 -2.66
CA ILE A 70 14.12 -7.59 -1.37
C ILE A 70 13.02 -8.63 -1.62
N SER A 71 13.29 -9.90 -1.34
CA SER A 71 12.30 -10.97 -1.57
C SER A 71 11.18 -10.99 -0.51
N THR A 72 11.49 -10.58 0.71
CA THR A 72 10.51 -10.45 1.81
C THR A 72 10.69 -9.07 2.41
N LEU A 73 9.61 -8.30 2.50
CA LEU A 73 9.68 -6.99 3.14
C LEU A 73 9.59 -7.15 4.66
N GLU A 74 10.68 -6.90 5.37
CA GLU A 74 10.73 -6.97 6.83
C GLU A 74 10.06 -5.74 7.48
N LYS A 75 9.90 -5.81 8.80
CA LYS A 75 9.42 -4.67 9.59
C LYS A 75 10.30 -3.44 9.40
N LEU A 76 9.63 -2.31 9.14
CA LEU A 76 10.32 -1.05 8.88
C LEU A 76 10.85 -0.43 10.17
N PRO A 77 11.94 0.36 10.10
CA PRO A 77 12.50 1.03 11.27
C PRO A 77 11.55 2.04 11.90
N THR A 78 11.77 2.27 13.19
CA THR A 78 10.94 3.19 13.99
C THR A 78 11.02 4.62 13.47
N SER A 79 9.88 5.28 13.33
CA SER A 79 9.82 6.70 12.98
C SER A 79 8.72 7.46 13.74
N ASN A 80 9.01 8.72 14.08
CA ASN A 80 8.05 9.65 14.70
C ASN A 80 7.67 10.83 13.77
N TYR A 81 8.22 10.83 12.55
CA TYR A 81 7.96 11.79 11.48
C TYR A 81 7.14 11.12 10.37
N SER A 82 6.66 11.94 9.42
CA SER A 82 5.96 11.43 8.23
C SER A 82 6.92 10.66 7.32
N VAL A 83 6.49 9.54 6.77
CA VAL A 83 7.28 8.69 5.87
C VAL A 83 6.51 8.37 4.59
N ARG A 84 7.19 8.51 3.45
CA ARG A 84 6.78 7.97 2.15
C ARG A 84 7.81 6.93 1.71
N LEU A 85 7.34 5.74 1.36
CA LEU A 85 8.18 4.57 1.11
C LEU A 85 7.93 4.04 -0.29
N MET A 86 9.01 3.89 -1.05
CA MET A 86 8.97 3.31 -2.40
C MET A 86 9.78 2.02 -2.39
N PHE A 87 9.09 0.91 -2.66
CA PHE A 87 9.66 -0.44 -2.75
C PHE A 87 9.21 -1.13 -4.06
N ASP A 88 8.97 -0.35 -5.11
CA ASP A 88 8.58 -0.90 -6.40
C ASP A 88 9.76 -1.61 -7.11
N HIS A 89 9.46 -2.60 -7.94
CA HIS A 89 10.47 -3.38 -8.67
C HIS A 89 11.50 -4.09 -7.76
N CYS A 90 11.10 -4.52 -6.56
CA CYS A 90 12.01 -5.11 -5.56
C CYS A 90 12.04 -6.65 -5.54
N ASN A 91 11.24 -7.32 -6.37
CA ASN A 91 11.00 -8.79 -6.32
C ASN A 91 10.33 -9.27 -5.01
N ILE A 92 9.57 -8.41 -4.32
CA ILE A 92 8.90 -8.76 -3.06
C ILE A 92 7.84 -9.82 -3.32
N LYS A 93 7.97 -10.97 -2.66
CA LYS A 93 7.05 -12.12 -2.73
C LYS A 93 6.18 -12.25 -1.49
N SER A 94 6.59 -11.67 -0.37
CA SER A 94 5.88 -11.74 0.91
C SER A 94 6.21 -10.56 1.80
N LEU A 95 5.30 -10.28 2.72
CA LEU A 95 5.46 -9.28 3.76
C LEU A 95 5.62 -9.97 5.12
N GLU A 96 6.44 -9.42 6.00
CA GLU A 96 6.39 -9.81 7.41
C GLU A 96 5.12 -9.24 8.08
N PRO A 97 4.49 -9.97 9.01
CA PRO A 97 3.35 -9.45 9.74
C PRO A 97 3.67 -8.16 10.51
N GLY A 98 2.93 -7.09 10.23
CA GLY A 98 3.09 -5.78 10.85
C GLY A 98 4.28 -4.97 10.33
N ILE A 99 4.52 -4.94 9.01
CA ILE A 99 5.59 -4.15 8.41
C ILE A 99 5.58 -2.66 8.84
N LEU A 100 4.39 -2.13 9.17
CA LEU A 100 4.18 -0.73 9.57
C LEU A 100 4.09 -0.51 11.09
N VAL A 101 4.26 -1.55 11.92
CA VAL A 101 4.01 -1.47 13.37
C VAL A 101 4.90 -0.44 14.10
N ASN A 102 6.07 -0.12 13.55
CA ASN A 102 7.00 0.86 14.12
C ASN A 102 6.92 2.24 13.45
N VAL A 103 6.13 2.39 12.39
CA VAL A 103 6.05 3.61 11.58
C VAL A 103 4.78 4.37 11.95
N VAL A 104 4.91 5.39 12.79
CA VAL A 104 3.75 6.09 13.36
C VAL A 104 2.95 6.87 12.31
N LYS A 105 3.63 7.42 11.30
CA LYS A 105 3.03 8.26 10.26
C LYS A 105 3.51 7.85 8.87
N VAL A 106 3.07 6.69 8.38
CA VAL A 106 3.23 6.36 6.95
C VAL A 106 2.16 7.07 6.14
N GLU A 107 2.54 7.85 5.14
CA GLU A 107 1.58 8.53 4.24
C GLU A 107 1.39 7.78 2.94
N LEU A 108 2.49 7.27 2.37
CA LEU A 108 2.53 6.55 1.10
C LEU A 108 3.38 5.30 1.22
N LEU A 109 2.88 4.21 0.67
CA LEU A 109 3.60 2.95 0.50
C LEU A 109 3.40 2.45 -0.93
N ASP A 110 4.49 2.39 -1.69
CA ASP A 110 4.53 1.81 -3.01
C ASP A 110 5.15 0.41 -2.98
N LEU A 111 4.35 -0.59 -3.34
CA LEU A 111 4.75 -1.99 -3.50
C LEU A 111 4.46 -2.48 -4.92
N SER A 112 4.34 -1.58 -5.89
CA SER A 112 4.02 -1.94 -7.26
C SER A 112 5.14 -2.71 -7.95
N TYR A 113 4.82 -3.42 -9.04
CA TYR A 113 5.80 -4.20 -9.81
C TYR A 113 6.62 -5.18 -8.96
N ASN A 114 5.92 -5.89 -8.07
CA ASN A 114 6.48 -6.94 -7.25
C ASN A 114 5.81 -8.28 -7.58
N LEU A 115 6.00 -9.29 -6.73
CA LEU A 115 5.54 -10.65 -6.92
C LEU A 115 4.56 -11.08 -5.81
N LEU A 116 3.87 -10.12 -5.20
CA LEU A 116 2.88 -10.40 -4.16
C LEU A 116 1.69 -11.15 -4.77
N THR A 117 1.32 -12.26 -4.15
CA THR A 117 0.13 -13.04 -4.50
C THR A 117 -0.95 -12.85 -3.43
N THR A 118 -2.17 -13.25 -3.75
CA THR A 118 -3.30 -13.28 -2.79
C THR A 118 -2.95 -13.98 -1.48
N GLU A 119 -2.18 -15.06 -1.51
CA GLU A 119 -1.83 -15.87 -0.32
C GLU A 119 -0.70 -15.26 0.51
N LYS A 120 -0.07 -14.19 0.03
CA LYS A 120 1.12 -13.55 0.61
C LYS A 120 0.88 -12.12 1.09
N ILE A 121 -0.38 -11.69 1.07
CA ILE A 121 -0.82 -10.41 1.57
C ILE A 121 -2.05 -10.63 2.47
N ASP A 122 -2.05 -10.02 3.65
CA ASP A 122 -3.15 -10.10 4.63
C ASP A 122 -3.24 -8.78 5.41
N GLY A 123 -4.39 -8.52 6.04
CA GLY A 123 -4.59 -7.35 6.89
C GLY A 123 -3.64 -7.29 8.09
N ILE A 124 -3.10 -8.44 8.54
CA ILE A 124 -2.09 -8.46 9.60
C ILE A 124 -0.77 -7.78 9.20
N ASP A 125 -0.45 -7.77 7.91
CA ASP A 125 0.80 -7.20 7.39
C ASP A 125 0.82 -5.68 7.57
N PHE A 126 -0.34 -5.03 7.42
CA PHE A 126 -0.52 -3.58 7.52
C PHE A 126 -1.01 -3.12 8.89
N LYS A 127 -0.81 -3.90 9.95
CA LYS A 127 -1.11 -3.43 11.32
C LYS A 127 -0.32 -2.18 11.65
N GLY A 128 -1.03 -1.18 12.18
CA GLY A 128 -0.41 0.07 12.64
C GLY A 128 0.25 -0.07 14.02
N PRO A 129 0.62 1.06 14.64
CA PRO A 129 1.42 1.06 15.86
C PRO A 129 0.80 0.31 17.04
N TYR A 130 1.62 -0.44 17.77
CA TYR A 130 1.21 -1.15 18.99
C TYR A 130 1.51 -0.31 20.23
N VAL A 131 0.47 0.21 20.87
CA VAL A 131 0.60 1.09 22.05
C VAL A 131 -0.42 0.65 23.11
N LYS A 132 0.00 0.57 24.38
CA LYS A 132 -0.88 0.18 25.51
C LYS A 132 -1.73 -1.07 25.21
N GLU A 133 -1.04 -2.13 24.79
CA GLU A 133 -1.61 -3.46 24.53
C GLU A 133 -2.61 -3.55 23.35
N LYS A 134 -2.70 -2.51 22.51
CA LYS A 134 -3.61 -2.50 21.35
C LYS A 134 -2.91 -1.97 20.10
N TYR A 135 -3.33 -2.50 18.94
CA TYR A 135 -2.98 -1.95 17.64
C TYR A 135 -3.84 -0.74 17.33
N PHE A 136 -3.21 0.33 16.85
CA PHE A 136 -3.89 1.51 16.34
C PHE A 136 -3.94 1.47 14.80
N PRO A 137 -4.95 2.11 14.19
CA PRO A 137 -4.99 2.25 12.74
C PRO A 137 -3.74 2.95 12.19
N THR A 138 -3.36 2.57 10.99
CA THR A 138 -2.29 3.25 10.25
C THR A 138 -2.75 4.64 9.80
N ALA A 139 -1.78 5.53 9.58
CA ALA A 139 -2.01 6.84 8.95
C ALA A 139 -1.95 6.79 7.41
N LEU A 140 -1.90 5.58 6.82
CA LEU A 140 -1.66 5.40 5.39
C LEU A 140 -2.77 6.03 4.55
N LYS A 141 -2.37 6.85 3.58
CA LYS A 141 -3.28 7.54 2.65
C LYS A 141 -3.18 7.02 1.23
N HIS A 142 -1.99 6.59 0.82
CA HIS A 142 -1.71 6.14 -0.53
C HIS A 142 -1.08 4.75 -0.49
N LEU A 143 -1.74 3.79 -1.11
CA LEU A 143 -1.25 2.42 -1.23
C LEU A 143 -1.23 2.01 -2.69
N ASN A 144 -0.03 1.73 -3.20
CA ASN A 144 0.14 1.23 -4.56
C ASN A 144 0.52 -0.26 -4.53
N LEU A 145 -0.38 -1.11 -5.02
CA LEU A 145 -0.21 -2.56 -5.17
C LEU A 145 -0.26 -2.97 -6.65
N ALA A 146 -0.12 -2.03 -7.57
CA ALA A 146 -0.24 -2.28 -9.00
C ALA A 146 0.82 -3.28 -9.51
N TYR A 147 0.51 -4.00 -10.58
CA TYR A 147 1.46 -4.91 -11.23
C TYR A 147 2.07 -5.94 -10.27
N ASN A 148 1.21 -6.56 -9.47
CA ASN A 148 1.51 -7.74 -8.68
C ASN A 148 0.72 -8.95 -9.25
N LEU A 149 0.62 -10.03 -8.49
CA LEU A 149 -0.07 -11.27 -8.86
C LEU A 149 -1.33 -11.50 -8.00
N ILE A 150 -1.97 -10.41 -7.58
CA ILE A 150 -3.14 -10.44 -6.72
C ILE A 150 -4.38 -10.65 -7.60
N HIS A 151 -5.20 -11.64 -7.29
CA HIS A 151 -6.41 -11.94 -8.05
C HIS A 151 -7.69 -11.92 -7.19
N THR A 152 -7.52 -11.95 -5.86
CA THR A 152 -8.55 -11.65 -4.86
C THR A 152 -7.90 -10.98 -3.64
N LEU A 153 -8.65 -10.12 -2.95
CA LEU A 153 -8.21 -9.44 -1.74
C LEU A 153 -8.77 -10.17 -0.52
N PRO A 154 -7.96 -10.48 0.50
CA PRO A 154 -8.45 -10.97 1.78
C PRO A 154 -9.47 -10.01 2.39
N GLU A 155 -10.54 -10.57 2.98
CA GLU A 155 -11.68 -9.84 3.52
C GLU A 155 -11.29 -8.66 4.43
N LYS A 156 -10.23 -8.82 5.22
CA LYS A 156 -9.78 -7.84 6.23
C LYS A 156 -8.54 -7.07 5.84
N LEU A 157 -8.12 -7.14 4.58
CA LEU A 157 -6.86 -6.56 4.11
C LEU A 157 -6.72 -5.07 4.50
N PHE A 158 -7.81 -4.30 4.41
CA PHE A 158 -7.77 -2.86 4.66
C PHE A 158 -8.32 -2.40 6.02
N GLU A 159 -8.61 -3.32 6.95
CA GLU A 159 -9.25 -3.00 8.23
C GLU A 159 -8.41 -2.04 9.10
N SER A 160 -7.07 -2.07 8.95
CA SER A 160 -6.12 -1.18 9.64
C SER A 160 -5.82 0.14 8.90
N MET A 161 -6.47 0.41 7.77
CA MET A 161 -6.21 1.58 6.90
C MET A 161 -7.48 2.45 6.68
N PRO A 162 -8.16 2.92 7.74
CA PRO A 162 -9.41 3.68 7.63
C PRO A 162 -9.26 5.08 7.00
N HIS A 163 -8.02 5.54 6.82
CA HIS A 163 -7.68 6.84 6.24
C HIS A 163 -7.18 6.75 4.80
N LEU A 164 -7.25 5.58 4.17
CA LEU A 164 -6.80 5.40 2.79
C LEU A 164 -7.64 6.24 1.83
N GLU A 165 -6.97 7.07 1.03
CA GLU A 165 -7.58 7.98 0.06
C GLU A 165 -7.29 7.56 -1.39
N ASP A 166 -6.19 6.85 -1.63
CA ASP A 166 -5.75 6.41 -2.95
C ASP A 166 -5.31 4.95 -2.90
N LEU A 167 -5.93 4.12 -3.73
CA LEU A 167 -5.62 2.70 -3.86
C LEU A 167 -5.42 2.36 -5.34
N ASN A 168 -4.22 1.89 -5.66
CA ASN A 168 -3.91 1.41 -6.99
C ASN A 168 -3.74 -0.11 -6.99
N LEU A 169 -4.62 -0.79 -7.73
CA LEU A 169 -4.67 -2.24 -7.95
C LEU A 169 -4.55 -2.58 -9.44
N ALA A 170 -4.08 -1.64 -10.28
CA ALA A 170 -3.96 -1.86 -11.71
C ALA A 170 -2.99 -3.00 -12.06
N GLY A 171 -3.14 -3.61 -13.23
CA GLY A 171 -2.15 -4.57 -13.72
C GLY A 171 -2.05 -5.85 -12.90
N ASN A 172 -3.10 -6.19 -12.15
CA ASN A 172 -3.20 -7.40 -11.35
C ASN A 172 -3.98 -8.49 -12.11
N GLY A 173 -4.38 -9.57 -11.42
CA GLY A 173 -5.07 -10.71 -12.00
C GLY A 173 -6.58 -10.72 -11.79
N PHE A 174 -7.22 -9.60 -11.46
CA PHE A 174 -8.66 -9.58 -11.12
C PHE A 174 -9.53 -9.86 -12.35
N SER A 175 -10.18 -11.03 -12.39
CA SER A 175 -11.23 -11.31 -13.39
C SER A 175 -12.62 -10.87 -12.92
N VAL A 176 -12.81 -10.80 -11.61
CA VAL A 176 -14.00 -10.31 -10.92
C VAL A 176 -13.57 -9.76 -9.56
N LEU A 177 -14.33 -8.83 -8.99
CA LEU A 177 -14.24 -8.55 -7.56
C LEU A 177 -15.15 -9.53 -6.82
N ASP A 178 -14.56 -10.62 -6.33
CA ASP A 178 -15.27 -11.65 -5.58
C ASP A 178 -15.79 -11.16 -4.21
N PHE A 179 -16.51 -12.02 -3.48
CA PHE A 179 -17.10 -11.65 -2.19
C PHE A 179 -16.06 -11.08 -1.20
N ASN A 180 -14.87 -11.68 -1.13
CA ASN A 180 -13.81 -11.24 -0.22
C ASN A 180 -13.29 -9.86 -0.62
N SER A 181 -13.05 -9.65 -1.91
CA SER A 181 -12.56 -8.37 -2.44
C SER A 181 -13.58 -7.25 -2.25
N GLN A 182 -14.86 -7.54 -2.47
CA GLN A 182 -15.95 -6.60 -2.18
C GLN A 182 -15.96 -6.22 -0.69
N HIS A 183 -15.81 -7.20 0.21
CA HIS A 183 -15.79 -6.93 1.63
C HIS A 183 -14.54 -6.12 2.05
N ALA A 184 -13.37 -6.44 1.51
CA ALA A 184 -12.14 -5.68 1.77
C ALA A 184 -12.33 -4.21 1.41
N LEU A 185 -12.80 -3.93 0.19
CA LEU A 185 -13.07 -2.57 -0.29
C LEU A 185 -14.18 -1.87 0.49
N SER A 186 -15.13 -2.61 1.09
CA SER A 186 -16.27 -2.03 1.82
C SER A 186 -15.87 -1.21 3.05
N SER A 187 -14.67 -1.43 3.58
CA SER A 187 -14.07 -0.69 4.69
C SER A 187 -13.52 0.70 4.30
N LEU A 188 -13.31 0.94 2.99
CA LEU A 188 -12.59 2.11 2.47
C LEU A 188 -13.52 3.31 2.21
N SER A 189 -14.29 3.72 3.20
CA SER A 189 -15.27 4.82 3.06
C SER A 189 -14.66 6.19 2.74
N LYS A 190 -13.35 6.35 2.92
CA LYS A 190 -12.57 7.57 2.64
C LYS A 190 -11.81 7.56 1.33
N LEU A 191 -11.92 6.47 0.57
CA LEU A 191 -11.23 6.34 -0.71
C LEU A 191 -11.78 7.36 -1.71
N LYS A 192 -10.86 8.10 -2.34
CA LYS A 192 -11.16 9.11 -3.36
C LYS A 192 -10.74 8.62 -4.75
N ARG A 193 -9.67 7.83 -4.84
CA ARG A 193 -9.16 7.30 -6.11
C ARG A 193 -9.00 5.79 -6.01
N LEU A 194 -9.57 5.09 -6.99
CA LEU A 194 -9.42 3.66 -7.14
C LEU A 194 -9.00 3.36 -8.58
N ASN A 195 -7.84 2.74 -8.73
CA ASN A 195 -7.38 2.25 -10.02
C ASN A 195 -7.46 0.73 -10.09
N LEU A 196 -8.29 0.23 -11.00
CA LEU A 196 -8.50 -1.19 -11.31
C LEU A 196 -8.19 -1.47 -12.80
N SER A 197 -7.48 -0.57 -13.48
CA SER A 197 -7.17 -0.74 -14.90
C SER A 197 -6.23 -1.90 -15.18
N ASN A 198 -6.18 -2.31 -16.45
CA ASN A 198 -5.27 -3.36 -16.92
C ASN A 198 -5.41 -4.66 -16.12
N ASN A 199 -6.64 -4.98 -15.72
CA ASN A 199 -7.01 -6.24 -15.10
C ASN A 199 -7.79 -7.10 -16.12
N GLY A 200 -8.35 -8.21 -15.66
CA GLY A 200 -9.18 -9.09 -16.48
C GLY A 200 -10.68 -8.92 -16.24
N LEU A 201 -11.14 -7.81 -15.65
CA LEU A 201 -12.50 -7.68 -15.15
C LEU A 201 -13.53 -7.83 -16.27
N THR A 202 -14.37 -8.85 -16.18
CA THR A 202 -15.50 -9.05 -17.11
C THR A 202 -16.76 -8.35 -16.64
N GLU A 203 -16.88 -8.11 -15.33
CA GLU A 203 -18.03 -7.45 -14.71
C GLU A 203 -17.65 -6.80 -13.38
N LEU A 204 -18.47 -5.85 -12.94
CA LEU A 204 -18.42 -5.26 -11.60
C LEU A 204 -19.74 -5.59 -10.88
N VAL A 205 -19.77 -6.71 -10.16
CA VAL A 205 -20.99 -7.30 -9.59
C VAL A 205 -21.37 -6.78 -8.22
N GLY A 206 -22.64 -6.98 -7.87
CA GLY A 206 -23.14 -6.82 -6.51
C GLY A 206 -23.00 -5.39 -5.98
N ASP A 207 -22.42 -5.27 -4.80
CA ASP A 207 -22.24 -4.02 -4.08
C ASP A 207 -20.76 -3.61 -4.01
N ALA A 208 -19.95 -4.07 -4.97
CA ALA A 208 -18.48 -3.99 -4.94
C ALA A 208 -17.91 -2.60 -4.64
N VAL A 209 -18.61 -1.54 -5.08
CA VAL A 209 -18.20 -0.15 -4.89
C VAL A 209 -19.20 0.65 -4.04
N ARG A 210 -20.22 -0.01 -3.47
CA ARG A 210 -21.34 0.65 -2.78
C ARG A 210 -20.90 1.52 -1.61
N ASN A 211 -19.88 1.08 -0.88
CA ASN A 211 -19.38 1.76 0.31
C ASN A 211 -18.28 2.79 0.01
N LEU A 212 -17.81 2.90 -1.25
CA LEU A 212 -16.81 3.87 -1.67
C LEU A 212 -17.48 5.24 -1.88
N THR A 213 -18.14 5.74 -0.84
CA THR A 213 -19.06 6.87 -0.97
C THR A 213 -18.35 8.19 -1.27
N ASP A 214 -17.08 8.32 -0.89
CA ASP A 214 -16.25 9.51 -1.14
C ASP A 214 -15.43 9.39 -2.45
N LEU A 215 -15.67 8.36 -3.27
CA LEU A 215 -14.89 8.11 -4.49
C LEU A 215 -15.15 9.19 -5.55
N GLU A 216 -14.06 9.77 -6.05
CA GLU A 216 -14.05 10.84 -7.04
C GLU A 216 -13.48 10.37 -8.39
N GLU A 217 -12.55 9.42 -8.39
CA GLU A 217 -11.92 8.90 -9.61
C GLU A 217 -11.90 7.37 -9.60
N LEU A 218 -12.39 6.78 -10.69
CA LEU A 218 -12.39 5.34 -10.91
C LEU A 218 -11.82 5.04 -12.30
N ASP A 219 -10.72 4.31 -12.34
CA ASP A 219 -10.13 3.80 -13.57
C ASP A 219 -10.41 2.31 -13.72
N LEU A 220 -11.20 1.97 -14.73
CA LEU A 220 -11.55 0.62 -15.16
C LEU A 220 -11.05 0.35 -16.59
N SER A 221 -10.15 1.17 -17.12
CA SER A 221 -9.64 1.02 -18.47
C SER A 221 -8.86 -0.29 -18.67
N TYR A 222 -8.73 -0.75 -19.92
CA TYR A 222 -8.00 -1.99 -20.25
C TYR A 222 -8.50 -3.21 -19.46
N ASN A 223 -9.82 -3.36 -19.37
CA ASN A 223 -10.47 -4.56 -18.82
C ASN A 223 -11.25 -5.29 -19.92
N LYS A 224 -12.12 -6.22 -19.52
CA LYS A 224 -12.96 -7.04 -20.42
C LYS A 224 -14.45 -6.75 -20.23
N LEU A 225 -14.79 -5.53 -19.81
CA LEU A 225 -16.17 -5.10 -19.63
C LEU A 225 -16.88 -4.98 -20.97
N ASP A 226 -17.91 -5.77 -21.17
CA ASP A 226 -18.75 -5.79 -22.37
C ASP A 226 -19.95 -4.83 -22.26
N PHE A 227 -20.21 -4.32 -21.05
CA PHE A 227 -21.19 -3.28 -20.75
C PHE A 227 -20.70 -2.32 -19.67
N VAL A 228 -21.31 -1.14 -19.58
CA VAL A 228 -21.12 -0.24 -18.43
C VAL A 228 -21.83 -0.84 -17.21
N PRO A 229 -21.13 -1.10 -16.09
CA PRO A 229 -21.74 -1.73 -14.92
C PRO A 229 -22.79 -0.84 -14.25
N ASN A 230 -23.97 -1.39 -13.95
CA ASN A 230 -25.02 -0.68 -13.21
C ASN A 230 -24.60 -0.32 -11.78
N THR A 231 -23.60 -1.01 -11.22
CA THR A 231 -23.06 -0.78 -9.87
C THR A 231 -22.40 0.60 -9.72
N LEU A 232 -22.06 1.26 -10.84
CA LEU A 232 -21.60 2.64 -10.86
C LEU A 232 -22.67 3.63 -10.36
N ASP A 233 -23.95 3.25 -10.33
CA ASP A 233 -25.04 4.07 -9.77
C ASP A 233 -24.83 4.44 -8.30
N TYR A 234 -24.05 3.65 -7.57
CA TYR A 234 -23.69 3.96 -6.18
C TYR A 234 -22.72 5.15 -6.06
N LEU A 235 -21.95 5.43 -7.11
CA LEU A 235 -20.88 6.42 -7.12
C LEU A 235 -21.30 7.77 -7.71
N LYS A 236 -22.48 7.84 -8.34
CA LYS A 236 -22.99 9.01 -9.09
C LYS A 236 -23.02 10.34 -8.34
N LYS A 237 -22.94 10.32 -7.01
CA LYS A 237 -22.98 11.54 -6.18
C LYS A 237 -21.66 12.30 -6.21
N ASN A 238 -20.54 11.58 -6.19
CA ASN A 238 -19.20 12.14 -5.96
C ASN A 238 -18.20 11.82 -7.07
N LEU A 239 -18.46 10.82 -7.91
CA LEU A 239 -17.58 10.46 -9.02
C LEU A 239 -17.48 11.60 -10.04
N LYS A 240 -16.25 12.04 -10.29
CA LYS A 240 -15.88 13.12 -11.22
C LYS A 240 -15.19 12.59 -12.47
N VAL A 241 -14.40 11.53 -12.30
CA VAL A 241 -13.63 10.90 -13.39
C VAL A 241 -13.93 9.42 -13.42
N LEU A 242 -14.32 8.94 -14.60
CA LEU A 242 -14.53 7.52 -14.90
C LEU A 242 -13.82 7.20 -16.20
N ASP A 243 -12.84 6.30 -16.16
CA ASP A 243 -12.20 5.78 -17.36
C ASP A 243 -12.66 4.34 -17.62
N LEU A 244 -13.30 4.14 -18.78
CA LEU A 244 -13.75 2.84 -19.30
C LEU A 244 -13.08 2.52 -20.64
N SER A 245 -12.06 3.27 -21.04
CA SER A 245 -11.37 3.10 -22.31
C SER A 245 -10.77 1.70 -22.44
N ASN A 246 -10.60 1.22 -23.67
CA ASN A 246 -10.01 -0.10 -23.93
C ASN A 246 -10.77 -1.26 -23.27
N ASN A 247 -12.09 -1.17 -23.21
CA ASN A 247 -12.99 -2.27 -22.89
C ASN A 247 -13.86 -2.64 -24.10
N PRO A 248 -14.27 -3.91 -24.26
CA PRO A 248 -15.14 -4.37 -25.36
C PRO A 248 -16.63 -3.95 -25.20
N ILE A 249 -16.88 -2.73 -24.69
CA ILE A 249 -18.25 -2.22 -24.47
C ILE A 249 -18.92 -1.99 -25.82
N TYR A 250 -19.90 -2.83 -26.14
CA TYR A 250 -20.57 -2.80 -27.44
C TYR A 250 -21.94 -2.12 -27.41
N LYS A 251 -22.48 -1.85 -26.21
CA LYS A 251 -23.76 -1.17 -26.03
C LYS A 251 -23.75 -0.24 -24.83
N LEU A 252 -24.21 0.99 -25.07
CA LEU A 252 -24.54 1.96 -24.04
C LEU A 252 -26.07 2.02 -23.89
N ASN A 253 -26.55 2.22 -22.67
CA ASN A 253 -27.97 2.38 -22.36
C ASN A 253 -28.18 3.65 -21.51
N ASP A 254 -29.43 4.01 -21.22
CA ASP A 254 -29.75 5.23 -20.46
C ASP A 254 -29.12 5.26 -19.05
N LYS A 255 -28.74 4.10 -18.51
CA LYS A 255 -28.01 3.99 -17.23
C LYS A 255 -26.50 4.14 -17.38
N SER A 256 -25.96 3.99 -18.59
CA SER A 256 -24.52 4.11 -18.86
C SER A 256 -23.97 5.53 -18.68
N PHE A 257 -24.84 6.54 -18.64
CA PHE A 257 -24.47 7.96 -18.55
C PHE A 257 -25.00 8.65 -17.29
N LEU A 258 -25.21 7.92 -16.20
CA LEU A 258 -25.74 8.49 -14.94
C LEU A 258 -24.64 9.21 -14.13
N GLY A 259 -24.03 10.23 -14.72
CA GLY A 259 -23.25 11.28 -14.05
C GLY A 259 -23.96 12.62 -14.20
N LYS A 260 -23.84 13.50 -13.20
CA LYS A 260 -24.38 14.87 -13.29
C LYS A 260 -23.58 15.74 -14.26
#